data_AF-A0A382I2T9-F1
#
_entry.id   AF-A0A382I2T9-F1
#
_cell.length_a   1.000
_cell.length_b   1.000
_cell.length_c   1.000
_cell.angle_alpha   90.00
_cell.angle_beta   90.00
_cell.angle_gamma   90.00
#
_symmetry.space_group_name_H-M   'P 1'
#
loop_
_entity.id
_entity.type
_entity.pdbx_description
1 polymer ?
#
loop_
_entity_poly.entity_id
_entity_poly.type
_entity_poly.pdbx_seq_one_letter_code
_entity_poly.pdbx_strand_id
1 'polypeptide(L)'
;MKLASTLLVFVVSALLALGLVMLFSATMFHRSDGFWSTQLLYCCIGVVVCLGAAMSDYQLLKKVSVPALVLALLMLVAVMIPGIGLERNGARRWLQLPGTTFQPSE
;
A
#
# COMPACT_ATOMS: atom_id res chain seq x y z
N MET A 1 -6.25 -13.53 24.51
CA MET A 1 -5.62 -12.80 23.37
C MET A 1 -6.06 -13.27 22.00
N LYS A 2 -6.27 -14.59 21.76
CA LYS A 2 -6.69 -15.11 20.44
C LYS A 2 -7.98 -14.46 19.90
N LEU A 3 -8.97 -14.25 20.76
CA LEU A 3 -10.27 -13.68 20.38
C LEU A 3 -10.13 -12.24 19.82
N ALA A 4 -9.31 -11.38 20.43
CA ALA A 4 -9.07 -10.02 19.94
C ALA A 4 -8.38 -10.02 18.56
N SER A 5 -7.37 -10.87 18.37
CA SER A 5 -6.69 -11.01 17.08
C SER A 5 -7.62 -11.54 16.00
N THR A 6 -8.44 -12.56 16.31
CA THR A 6 -9.43 -13.10 15.38
C THR A 6 -10.49 -12.05 15.00
N LEU A 7 -10.97 -11.26 15.96
CA LEU A 7 -11.88 -10.15 15.68
C LEU A 7 -11.26 -9.09 14.77
N LEU A 8 -10.01 -8.68 15.04
CA LEU A 8 -9.31 -7.71 14.19
C LEU A 8 -9.19 -8.20 12.75
N VAL A 9 -8.74 -9.45 12.56
CA VAL A 9 -8.63 -10.05 11.22
C VAL A 9 -9.97 -10.11 10.51
N PHE A 10 -11.04 -10.47 11.24
CA PHE A 10 -12.40 -10.53 10.68
C PHE A 10 -12.91 -9.14 10.27
N VAL A 11 -12.74 -8.12 11.11
CA VAL A 11 -13.20 -6.76 10.79
C VAL A 11 -12.42 -6.18 9.61
N VAL A 12 -11.10 -6.35 9.59
CA VAL A 12 -10.24 -5.86 8.50
C VAL A 12 -10.59 -6.57 7.17
N SER A 13 -10.82 -7.89 7.19
CA SER A 13 -11.20 -8.62 5.97
C SER A 13 -12.59 -8.25 5.48
N ALA A 14 -13.55 -8.02 6.39
CA ALA A 14 -14.89 -7.54 6.05
C ALA A 14 -14.85 -6.13 5.42
N LEU A 15 -14.07 -5.21 5.99
CA LEU A 15 -13.88 -3.87 5.43
C LEU A 15 -13.22 -3.92 4.04
N LEU A 16 -12.22 -4.79 3.87
CA LEU A 16 -11.55 -4.98 2.59
C LEU A 16 -12.51 -5.52 1.51
N ALA A 17 -13.31 -6.54 1.86
CA ALA A 17 -14.31 -7.11 0.96
C ALA A 17 -15.38 -6.07 0.56
N LEU A 18 -15.86 -5.29 1.54
CA LEU A 18 -16.82 -4.20 1.30
C LEU A 18 -16.23 -3.14 0.36
N GLY A 19 -14.96 -2.75 0.56
CA GLY A 19 -14.25 -1.83 -0.32
C GLY A 19 -14.13 -2.33 -1.76
N LEU A 20 -13.83 -3.62 -1.96
CA LEU A 20 -13.78 -4.23 -3.30
C LEU A 20 -15.15 -4.24 -3.99
N VAL A 21 -16.23 -4.53 -3.26
CA VAL A 21 -17.60 -4.47 -3.78
C VAL A 21 -17.97 -3.04 -4.18
N MET A 22 -17.65 -2.05 -3.35
CA MET A 22 -17.89 -0.64 -3.67
C MET A 22 -17.13 -0.19 -4.91
N LEU A 23 -15.85 -0.55 -5.02
CA LEU A 23 -15.04 -0.20 -6.18
C LEU A 23 -15.57 -0.84 -7.47
N PHE A 24 -15.97 -2.12 -7.39
CA PHE A 24 -16.63 -2.80 -8.50
C PHE A 24 -17.88 -2.06 -8.95
N SER A 25 -18.75 -1.67 -8.01
CA SER A 25 -19.99 -0.93 -8.30
C SER A 25 -19.73 0.44 -8.93
N ALA A 26 -18.76 1.20 -8.41
CA ALA A 26 -18.42 2.54 -8.94
C ALA A 26 -17.79 2.49 -10.33
N THR A 27 -16.99 1.44 -10.59
CA THR A 27 -16.28 1.25 -11.87
C THR A 27 -17.19 0.59 -12.91
N MET A 28 -18.27 -0.11 -12.54
CA MET A 28 -19.13 -0.82 -13.48
C MET A 28 -19.74 0.07 -14.57
N PHE A 29 -20.03 1.34 -14.27
CA PHE A 29 -20.62 2.29 -15.22
C PHE A 29 -19.58 3.15 -15.94
N HIS A 30 -18.35 3.19 -15.45
CA HIS A 30 -17.25 3.89 -16.10
C HIS A 30 -16.46 2.84 -16.89
N ARG A 31 -16.35 3.02 -18.20
CA ARG A 31 -15.55 2.17 -19.10
C ARG A 31 -14.05 2.40 -18.86
N SER A 32 -13.62 2.22 -17.63
CA SER A 32 -12.27 2.39 -17.13
C SER A 32 -11.73 1.01 -16.78
N ASP A 33 -11.38 0.29 -17.84
CA ASP A 33 -11.13 -1.17 -17.89
C ASP A 33 -9.94 -1.68 -17.01
N GLY A 34 -9.37 -0.83 -16.14
CA GLY A 34 -8.15 -1.15 -15.38
C GLY A 34 -8.20 -0.92 -13.87
N PHE A 35 -9.15 -0.15 -13.31
CA PHE A 35 -9.07 0.22 -11.89
C PHE A 35 -9.38 -0.96 -10.96
N TRP A 36 -10.41 -1.74 -11.29
CA TRP A 36 -10.79 -2.90 -10.48
C TRP A 36 -9.72 -4.00 -10.53
N SER A 37 -9.18 -4.31 -11.70
CA SER A 37 -8.11 -5.30 -11.87
C SER A 37 -6.82 -4.87 -11.15
N THR A 38 -6.46 -3.59 -11.23
CA THR A 38 -5.32 -3.02 -10.52
C THR A 38 -5.52 -3.08 -9.00
N GLN A 39 -6.71 -2.74 -8.50
CA GLN A 39 -7.01 -2.83 -7.07
C GLN A 39 -6.94 -4.26 -6.56
N LEU A 40 -7.46 -5.22 -7.33
CA LEU A 40 -7.43 -6.62 -6.97
C LEU A 40 -5.98 -7.15 -6.92
N LEU A 41 -5.13 -6.75 -7.87
CA LEU A 41 -3.71 -7.06 -7.86
C LEU A 41 -3.01 -6.49 -6.61
N TYR A 42 -3.19 -5.21 -6.30
CA TYR A 42 -2.60 -4.60 -5.10
C TYR A 42 -3.14 -5.21 -3.80
N CYS A 43 -4.41 -5.59 -3.77
CA CYS A 43 -4.99 -6.32 -2.64
C CYS A 43 -4.31 -7.67 -2.44
N CYS A 44 -4.13 -8.45 -3.51
CA CYS A 44 -3.42 -9.74 -3.43
C CYS A 44 -1.97 -9.56 -2.96
N ILE A 45 -1.25 -8.58 -3.51
CA ILE A 45 0.12 -8.26 -3.10
C ILE A 45 0.15 -7.87 -1.61
N GLY A 46 -0.76 -7.01 -1.16
CA GLY A 46 -0.85 -6.57 0.24
C GLY A 46 -1.11 -7.72 1.21
N VAL A 47 -2.00 -8.65 0.85
CA VAL A 47 -2.26 -9.85 1.67
C VAL A 47 -1.02 -10.75 1.76
N VAL A 48 -0.33 -10.99 0.64
CA VAL A 48 0.90 -11.79 0.61
C VAL A 48 1.99 -11.16 1.48
N VAL A 49 2.21 -9.84 1.35
CA VAL A 49 3.18 -9.10 2.17
C VAL A 49 2.79 -9.13 3.65
N CYS A 50 1.51 -8.97 3.97
CA CYS A 50 1.01 -9.04 5.35
C CYS A 50 1.26 -10.42 5.98
N LEU A 51 0.96 -11.51 5.26
CA LEU A 51 1.23 -12.86 5.73
C LEU A 51 2.73 -13.11 5.89
N GLY A 52 3.55 -12.66 4.93
CA GLY A 52 5.01 -12.75 5.03
C GLY A 52 5.57 -12.02 6.23
N ALA A 53 5.08 -10.81 6.51
CA ALA A 53 5.47 -10.03 7.68
C ALA A 53 4.99 -10.68 9.00
N ALA A 54 3.78 -11.24 9.01
CA ALA A 54 3.22 -11.92 10.18
C ALA A 54 3.93 -13.24 10.52
N MET A 55 4.49 -13.92 9.51
CA MET A 55 5.28 -15.15 9.68
C MET A 55 6.76 -14.88 9.97
N SER A 56 7.25 -13.66 9.73
CA SER A 56 8.65 -13.30 9.94
C SER A 56 8.97 -13.09 11.41
N ASP A 57 10.20 -13.41 11.81
CA ASP A 57 10.68 -13.16 13.16
C ASP A 57 10.71 -11.66 13.46
N TYR A 58 10.12 -11.27 14.59
CA TYR A 58 10.13 -9.89 15.08
C TYR A 58 11.55 -9.32 15.22
N GLN A 59 12.55 -10.16 15.53
CA GLN A 59 13.93 -9.70 15.63
C GLN A 59 14.50 -9.24 14.28
N LEU A 60 14.12 -9.91 13.19
CA LEU A 60 14.51 -9.51 11.83
C LEU A 60 13.84 -8.19 11.46
N LEU A 61 12.55 -8.04 11.74
CA LEU A 61 11.83 -6.78 11.52
C LEU A 61 12.46 -5.62 12.30
N LYS A 62 12.85 -5.86 13.56
CA LYS A 62 13.53 -4.85 14.38
C LYS A 62 14.88 -4.44 13.80
N LYS A 63 15.67 -5.39 13.28
CA LYS A 63 16.96 -5.09 12.64
C LYS A 63 16.80 -4.32 11.33
N VAL A 64 15.75 -4.61 10.56
CA VAL A 64 15.42 -3.92 9.30
C VAL A 64 14.77 -2.56 9.55
N SER A 65 14.20 -2.31 10.74
CA SER A 65 13.49 -1.06 11.06
C SER A 65 14.36 0.19 10.89
N VAL A 66 15.62 0.16 11.38
CA VAL A 66 16.53 1.31 11.28
C VAL A 66 16.94 1.60 9.83
N PRO A 67 17.44 0.64 9.03
CA PRO A 67 17.74 0.91 7.62
C PRO A 67 16.48 1.25 6.81
N ALA A 68 15.32 0.67 7.11
CA ALA A 68 14.06 1.04 6.46
C ALA A 68 13.66 2.50 6.76
N LEU A 69 13.84 2.95 8.00
CA LEU A 69 13.60 4.35 8.39
C LEU A 69 14.52 5.31 7.64
N VAL A 70 15.82 5.00 7.58
CA VAL A 70 16.79 5.82 6.83
C VAL A 70 16.42 5.86 5.35
N LEU A 71 16.05 4.73 4.76
CA LEU A 71 15.59 4.66 3.38
C LEU A 71 14.33 5.53 3.15
N ALA A 72 13.35 5.45 4.04
CA ALA A 72 12.13 6.27 3.96
C ALA A 72 12.44 7.78 4.02
N LEU A 73 13.35 8.18 4.91
CA LEU A 73 13.82 9.58 4.99
C LEU A 73 14.51 10.02 3.69
N LEU A 74 15.36 9.16 3.12
CA LEU A 74 16.01 9.45 1.83
C LEU A 74 14.97 9.59 0.71
N MET A 75 13.95 8.73 0.68
CA MET A 75 12.87 8.79 -0.31
C MET A 75 12.00 10.05 -0.15
N LEU A 76 11.75 10.50 1.08
CA LEU A 76 11.06 11.77 1.35
C LEU A 76 11.84 12.97 0.81
N VAL A 77 13.16 12.98 0.97
CA VAL A 77 14.02 14.00 0.37
C VAL A 77 14.03 13.87 -1.15
N ALA A 78 14.08 12.65 -1.68
CA ALA A 78 14.09 12.39 -3.13
C ALA A 78 12.82 12.89 -3.83
N VAL A 79 11.66 12.88 -3.18
CA VAL A 79 10.40 13.44 -3.72
C VAL A 79 10.51 14.94 -4.02
N MET A 80 11.37 15.68 -3.32
CA MET A 80 11.55 17.10 -3.57
C MET A 80 12.34 17.40 -4.85
N ILE A 81 13.08 16.41 -5.37
CA ILE A 81 13.92 16.58 -6.56
C ILE A 81 13.02 16.66 -7.82
N PRO A 82 13.06 17.80 -8.55
CA PRO A 82 12.32 17.93 -9.81
C PRO A 82 12.84 16.90 -10.83
N GLY A 83 11.95 16.09 -11.40
CA GLY A 83 12.28 15.01 -12.34
C GLY A 83 12.07 13.60 -11.78
N ILE A 84 12.09 13.44 -10.45
CA ILE A 84 11.78 12.16 -9.76
C ILE A 84 10.41 12.25 -9.05
N GLY A 85 10.16 13.39 -8.39
CA GLY A 85 8.87 13.68 -7.76
C GLY A 85 7.82 14.10 -8.77
N LEU A 86 6.68 13.40 -8.76
CA LEU A 86 5.50 13.72 -9.54
C LEU A 86 4.68 14.79 -8.81
N GLU A 87 4.37 15.87 -9.51
CA GLU A 87 3.50 16.93 -9.02
C GLU A 87 2.03 16.60 -9.38
N ARG A 88 1.18 16.44 -8.36
CA ARG A 88 -0.27 16.28 -8.53
C ARG A 88 -0.98 17.24 -7.60
N ASN A 89 -2.00 17.93 -8.12
CA ASN A 89 -2.80 18.90 -7.36
C ASN A 89 -1.95 19.98 -6.64
N GLY A 90 -0.85 20.42 -7.26
CA GLY A 90 0.06 21.45 -6.71
C GLY A 90 1.01 20.97 -5.60
N ALA A 91 1.10 19.66 -5.35
CA ALA A 91 2.01 19.09 -4.36
C ALA A 91 2.85 17.94 -4.94
N ARG A 92 4.11 17.83 -4.51
CA ARG A 92 5.02 16.73 -4.83
C ARG A 92 5.07 15.76 -3.66
N ARG A 93 4.42 14.60 -3.81
CA ARG A 93 4.32 13.55 -2.77
C ARG A 93 4.57 12.15 -3.30
N TRP A 94 4.56 12.00 -4.62
CA TRP A 94 4.60 10.71 -5.30
C TRP A 94 5.92 10.60 -6.05
N LEU A 95 6.60 9.47 -5.90
CA LEU A 95 7.73 9.11 -6.75
C LEU A 95 7.19 8.35 -7.96
N GLN A 96 7.57 8.80 -9.16
CA GLN A 96 7.22 8.06 -10.37
C GLN A 96 8.24 6.94 -10.59
N LEU A 97 7.78 5.70 -10.50
CA LEU A 97 8.56 4.50 -10.80
C LEU A 97 8.10 3.94 -12.16
N PRO A 98 8.91 3.10 -12.84
CA PRO A 98 8.48 2.46 -14.07
C PRO A 98 7.24 1.60 -13.83
N GLY A 99 6.08 2.03 -14.34
CA GLY A 99 4.81 1.30 -14.25
C GLY A 99 4.00 1.50 -12.96
N THR A 100 4.53 2.15 -11.92
CA THR A 100 3.82 2.39 -10.65
C THR A 100 4.17 3.76 -10.05
N THR A 101 3.39 4.20 -9.07
CA THR A 101 3.70 5.38 -8.27
C THR A 101 3.83 4.96 -6.82
N PHE A 102 4.93 5.35 -6.17
CA PHE A 102 5.17 5.02 -4.77
C PHE A 102 5.12 6.28 -3.92
N GLN A 103 4.51 6.18 -2.73
CA GLN A 103 4.40 7.28 -1.78
C GLN A 103 5.31 6.98 -0.59
N PRO A 104 6.40 7.74 -0.38
CA PRO A 104 7.35 7.49 0.71
C PRO A 104 6.80 7.64 2.13
N SER A 105 5.56 8.13 2.30
CA SER A 105 4.93 8.28 3.61
C SER A 105 4.13 7.05 4.05
N GLU A 106 3.99 6.05 3.18
CA GLU A 106 3.49 4.71 3.52
C GLU A 106 4.61 3.86 4.11
#